data_AF-A0A961UM59-F1
#
_entry.id   AF-A0A961UM59-F1
#
_cell.length_a   1.000
_cell.length_b   1.000
_cell.length_c   1.000
_cell.angle_alpha   90.00
_cell.angle_beta   90.00
_cell.angle_gamma   90.00
#
_symmetry.space_group_name_H-M   'P 1'
#
loop_
_entity.id
_entity.type
_entity.pdbx_description
1 polymer ?
#
loop_
_entity_poly.entity_id
_entity_poly.type
_entity_poly.pdbx_seq_one_letter_code
_entity_poly.pdbx_strand_id
1 'polypeptide(L)' 'AMYLDLNGARMQYGNTANMIFSVPYIVAYVSRFMSLLPGDVIVTG' A
#
# COMPACT_ATOMS: atom_id res chain seq x y z
N ALA A 1 -4.03 7.75 -9.01
CA ALA A 1 -4.51 8.58 -7.89
C ALA A 1 -5.46 7.74 -7.06
N MET A 2 -5.36 7.83 -5.74
CA MET A 2 -6.18 7.11 -4.75
C MET A 2 -6.91 8.16 -3.90
N TYR A 3 -8.15 7.88 -3.51
CA TYR A 3 -8.91 8.78 -2.67
C TYR A 3 -9.94 8.08 -1.81
N LEU A 4 -10.39 8.78 -0.77
CA LEU A 4 -11.45 8.37 0.12
C LEU A 4 -12.39 9.55 0.36
N ASP A 5 -13.67 9.31 0.14
CA ASP A 5 -14.76 10.23 0.42
C ASP A 5 -15.58 9.69 1.59
N LEU A 6 -15.83 10.53 2.60
CA LEU A 6 -16.74 10.22 3.71
C LEU A 6 -18.02 11.03 3.51
N ASN A 7 -19.13 10.33 3.24
CA ASN A 7 -20.44 10.95 2.99
C ASN A 7 -20.40 12.02 1.89
N GLY A 8 -19.63 11.78 0.82
CA GLY A 8 -19.46 12.71 -0.30
C GLY A 8 -18.43 13.82 -0.05
N ALA A 9 -17.80 13.90 1.13
CA ALA A 9 -16.73 14.84 1.41
C ALA A 9 -15.35 14.17 1.28
N ARG A 10 -14.45 14.78 0.49
CA ARG A 10 -13.07 14.28 0.26
C ARG A 10 -12.25 14.37 1.54
N MET A 11 -11.85 13.22 2.08
CA MET A 11 -11.01 13.13 3.28
C MET A 11 -9.57 12.75 2.97
N GLN A 12 -9.34 11.95 1.92
CA GLN A 12 -7.98 11.57 1.50
C GLN A 12 -7.83 11.66 -0.01
N TYR A 13 -6.68 12.16 -0.45
CA TYR A 13 -6.27 12.16 -1.85
C TYR A 13 -4.76 11.95 -1.93
N GLY A 14 -4.32 10.97 -2.70
CA GLY A 14 -2.92 10.60 -2.77
C GLY A 14 -2.52 9.97 -4.09
N ASN A 15 -1.21 9.78 -4.27
CA ASN A 15 -0.63 9.13 -5.43
C ASN A 15 0.42 8.12 -4.98
N THR A 16 0.37 6.90 -5.53
CA THR A 16 1.34 5.83 -5.24
C THR A 16 2.76 6.19 -5.67
N ALA A 17 2.94 7.14 -6.58
CA ALA A 17 4.25 7.70 -6.94
C ALA A 17 4.94 8.43 -5.77
N ASN A 18 4.16 8.86 -4.77
CA ASN A 18 4.68 9.56 -3.59
C ASN A 18 4.89 8.63 -2.38
N MET A 19 4.78 7.30 -2.56
CA MET A 19 5.06 6.35 -1.49
C MET A 19 6.52 6.48 -1.02
N ILE A 20 6.72 6.54 0.30
CA ILE A 20 8.06 6.57 0.91
C ILE A 20 8.83 5.28 0.58
N PHE A 21 8.12 4.14 0.56
CA PHE A 21 8.66 2.84 0.20
C PHE A 21 7.97 2.31 -1.05
N SER A 22 8.75 1.92 -2.06
CA SER A 22 8.19 1.36 -3.29
C SER A 22 7.62 -0.04 -3.06
N VAL A 23 6.67 -0.47 -3.90
CA VAL A 23 6.09 -1.82 -3.84
C VAL A 23 7.17 -2.92 -3.88
N PRO A 24 8.19 -2.88 -4.76
CA PRO A 24 9.27 -3.86 -4.75
C PRO A 24 10.06 -3.89 -3.42
N TYR A 25 10.29 -2.73 -2.81
CA TYR A 25 10.98 -2.65 -1.52
C TYR A 25 10.16 -3.32 -0.41
N ILE A 26 8.85 -3.04 -0.35
CA ILE A 26 7.95 -3.62 0.67
C ILE A 26 7.93 -5.15 0.56
N VAL A 27 7.74 -5.69 -0.65
CA VAL A 27 7.73 -7.14 -0.90
C VAL A 27 9.06 -7.76 -0.44
N ALA A 28 10.19 -7.17 -0.85
CA ALA A 28 11.52 -7.68 -0.50
C ALA A 28 11.86 -7.57 0.99
N TYR A 29 11.31 -6.56 1.69
CA TYR A 29 11.54 -6.37 3.12
C TYR A 29 10.73 -7.38 3.93
N VAL A 30 9.44 -7.51 3.64
CA VAL A 30 8.53 -8.42 4.35
C VAL A 30 8.96 -9.88 4.16
N SER A 31 9.37 -10.27 2.95
CA SER A 31 9.78 -11.64 2.64
C SER A 31 11.05 -12.11 3.36
N ARG A 32 11.78 -11.23 4.05
CA ARG A 32 12.93 -11.60 4.90
C ARG A 32 12.51 -12.19 6.23
N PHE A 33 11.30 -11.87 6.69
CA PHE A 33 10.81 -12.23 8.02
C PHE A 33 9.73 -13.30 7.98
N MET A 34 9.04 -13.46 6.84
CA MET A 34 8.08 -14.53 6.61
C MET A 34 8.03 -14.93 5.13
N SER A 35 7.67 -16.17 4.86
CA SER A 35 7.35 -16.62 3.51
C SER A 35 6.02 -16.01 3.06
N LEU A 36 6.02 -15.33 1.92
CA LEU A 36 4.79 -14.88 1.26
C LEU A 36 4.22 -16.03 0.43
N LEU A 37 2.95 -16.35 0.65
CA LEU A 37 2.22 -17.39 -0.07
C LEU A 37 1.27 -16.78 -1.10
N PRO A 38 0.91 -17.52 -2.17
CA PRO A 38 -0.11 -17.08 -3.10
C PRO A 38 -1.43 -16.78 -2.38
N GLY A 39 -1.94 -15.56 -2.56
CA GLY A 39 -3.16 -15.09 -1.89
C GLY A 39 -2.91 -14.16 -0.69
N ASP A 40 -1.66 -14.03 -0.23
CA ASP A 40 -1.33 -13.06 0.82
C ASP A 40 -1.55 -11.62 0.35
N VAL A 41 -2.08 -10.78 1.24
CA VAL A 41 -2.39 -9.36 0.97
C VAL A 41 -1.56 -8.47 1.88
N ILE A 42 -0.83 -7.52 1.29
CA ILE A 42 -0.06 -6.50 2.00
C ILE A 42 -0.78 -5.15 1.85
N VAL A 43 -1.19 -4.56 2.97
CA VAL A 43 -1.74 -3.19 3.01
C VAL A 43 -0.58 -2.21 3.16
N THR A 44 -0.37 -1.36 2.15
CA THR A 44 0.81 -0.50 2.03
C THR A 44 0.67 0.88 2.68
N GLY A 45 -0.35 1.05 3.53
CA GLY A 45 -0.78 2.34 4.07
C GLY A 45 -1.83 3.02 3.21
#